data_AF-A0A6C0DM29-F1
#
_entry.id   AF-A0A6C0DM29-F1
#
_cell.length_a   1.000
_cell.length_b   1.000
_cell.length_c   1.000
_cell.angle_alpha   90.00
_cell.angle_beta   90.00
_cell.angle_gamma   90.00
#
_symmetry.space_group_name_H-M   'P 1'
#
loop_
_entity.id
_entity.type
_entity.pdbx_description
1 polymer ?
#
loop_
_entity_poly.entity_id
_entity_poly.type
_entity_poly.pdbx_seq_one_letter_code
_entity_poly.pdbx_strand_id
1 'polypeptide(L)'
;VYKNGSIEYMSREHNYENEKERERLKSVANFVPSSNIKMIDYNTLINVYSEYIEWKLPGSNTMLACSQALGHRGVTGYDPEYKVIPITENDQFKVIIGSDGLWDMIMKDDIGDVNNLYHMDAPTIVQQTTSRWLQLWNMRDVLNNKPMVQCTFSPRQCDDIGVFVADIIPIPIPIPIPIEKTLTENENSIEESIEDM
;
A
#
# COMPACT_ATOMS: atom_id res chain seq x y z
N VAL A 1 5.57 3.36 2.02
CA VAL A 1 5.70 4.06 3.32
C VAL A 1 7.09 4.63 3.41
N TYR A 2 7.18 5.93 3.64
CA TYR A 2 8.43 6.65 3.82
C TYR A 2 8.60 6.99 5.30
N LYS A 3 9.83 6.86 5.79
CA LYS A 3 10.29 7.28 7.11
C LYS A 3 11.49 8.21 6.91
N ASN A 4 11.41 9.42 7.44
CA ASN A 4 12.46 10.44 7.40
C ASN A 4 13.00 10.69 5.98
N GLY A 5 12.11 10.73 4.99
CA GLY A 5 12.46 10.97 3.58
C GLY A 5 12.94 9.77 2.78
N SER A 6 12.97 8.57 3.37
CA SER A 6 13.42 7.33 2.70
C SER A 6 12.34 6.25 2.74
N ILE A 7 12.32 5.36 1.75
CA ILE A 7 11.38 4.23 1.74
C ILE A 7 11.75 3.26 2.85
N GLU A 8 10.84 3.10 3.81
CA GLU A 8 10.97 2.15 4.92
C GLU A 8 10.27 0.83 4.60
N TYR A 9 9.15 0.91 3.88
CA TYR A 9 8.33 -0.26 3.57
C TYR A 9 7.49 -0.09 2.31
N MET A 10 7.43 -1.15 1.51
CA MET A 10 6.54 -1.32 0.37
C MET A 10 5.90 -2.71 0.50
N SER A 11 4.57 -2.78 0.43
CA SER A 11 3.85 -4.05 0.51
C SER A 11 4.17 -4.92 -0.69
N ARG A 12 4.27 -6.24 -0.48
CA ARG A 12 4.32 -7.20 -1.58
C ARG A 12 2.92 -7.43 -2.10
N GLU A 13 2.77 -7.46 -3.41
CA GLU A 13 1.48 -7.79 -4.02
C GLU A 13 1.10 -9.25 -3.75
N HIS A 14 -0.19 -9.47 -3.52
CA HIS A 14 -0.75 -10.80 -3.40
C HIS A 14 -1.17 -11.26 -4.80
N ASN A 15 -0.21 -11.63 -5.63
CA ASN A 15 -0.41 -12.02 -7.04
C ASN A 15 0.39 -13.30 -7.37
N TYR A 16 0.48 -13.64 -8.66
CA TYR A 16 1.21 -14.82 -9.14
C TYR A 16 2.74 -14.78 -8.93
N GLU A 17 3.35 -13.62 -8.74
CA GLU A 17 4.80 -13.49 -8.45
C GLU A 17 5.13 -13.72 -6.97
N ASN A 18 4.10 -13.76 -6.12
CA ASN A 18 4.28 -14.02 -4.71
C ASN A 18 4.40 -15.53 -4.45
N GLU A 19 5.63 -16.02 -4.30
CA GLU A 19 5.92 -17.44 -4.03
C GLU A 19 5.19 -18.00 -2.81
N LYS A 20 4.98 -17.17 -1.77
CA LYS A 20 4.20 -17.59 -0.60
C LYS A 20 2.74 -17.85 -0.98
N GLU A 21 2.16 -17.00 -1.83
CA GLU A 21 0.80 -17.18 -2.34
C GLU A 21 0.72 -18.39 -3.27
N ARG A 22 1.73 -18.63 -4.12
CA ARG A 22 1.78 -19.86 -4.93
C ARG A 22 1.74 -21.11 -4.07
N GLU A 23 2.56 -21.14 -3.02
CA GLU A 23 2.62 -22.27 -2.12
C GLU A 23 1.31 -22.45 -1.33
N ARG A 24 0.71 -21.35 -0.87
CA ARG A 24 -0.61 -21.34 -0.22
C ARG A 24 -1.72 -21.87 -1.15
N LEU A 25 -1.63 -21.56 -2.44
CA LEU A 25 -2.68 -21.83 -3.42
C LEU A 25 -2.52 -23.12 -4.22
N LYS A 26 -1.38 -23.80 -4.10
CA LYS A 26 -0.98 -24.95 -4.94
C LYS A 26 -2.04 -26.05 -5.11
N SER A 27 -2.93 -26.22 -4.15
CA SER A 27 -3.97 -27.27 -4.15
C SER A 27 -5.40 -26.74 -4.37
N VAL A 28 -5.60 -25.43 -4.45
CA VAL A 28 -6.95 -24.81 -4.45
C VAL A 28 -7.21 -23.91 -5.65
N ALA A 29 -6.17 -23.45 -6.34
CA ALA A 29 -6.29 -22.62 -7.54
C ALA A 29 -5.32 -23.08 -8.63
N ASN A 30 -5.63 -22.72 -9.87
CA ASN A 30 -4.71 -22.86 -10.99
C ASN A 30 -4.10 -21.51 -11.35
N PHE A 31 -2.86 -21.51 -11.81
CA PHE A 31 -2.26 -20.33 -12.43
C PHE A 31 -2.37 -20.46 -13.95
N VAL A 32 -2.97 -19.46 -14.58
CA VAL A 32 -3.29 -19.45 -16.01
C VAL A 32 -2.44 -18.39 -16.70
N PRO A 33 -1.57 -18.77 -17.67
CA PRO A 33 -0.75 -17.84 -18.44
C PRO A 33 -1.55 -16.67 -19.02
N SER A 34 -0.97 -15.48 -18.90
CA SER A 34 -1.50 -14.22 -19.39
C SER A 34 -0.34 -13.28 -19.73
N SER A 35 -0.64 -12.01 -19.93
CA SER A 35 0.36 -10.97 -20.09
C SER A 35 -0.07 -9.69 -19.40
N ASN A 36 0.88 -8.92 -18.88
CA ASN A 36 0.66 -7.60 -18.31
C ASN A 36 1.60 -6.58 -18.97
N ILE A 37 1.34 -5.29 -18.78
CA ILE A 37 2.26 -4.24 -19.17
C ILE A 37 3.23 -3.93 -18.03
N LYS A 38 4.43 -3.49 -18.39
CA LYS A 38 5.40 -2.94 -17.44
C LYS A 38 6.07 -1.73 -18.05
N MET A 39 6.10 -0.63 -17.31
CA MET A 39 6.88 0.54 -17.65
C MET A 39 8.37 0.29 -17.38
N ILE A 40 9.20 0.53 -18.39
CA ILE A 40 10.67 0.36 -18.28
C ILE A 40 11.45 1.65 -18.57
N ASP A 41 10.77 2.65 -19.13
CA ASP A 41 11.30 4.01 -19.33
C ASP A 41 10.14 5.01 -19.44
N TYR A 42 10.44 6.31 -19.43
CA TYR A 42 9.48 7.42 -19.40
C TYR A 42 8.40 7.35 -20.50
N ASN A 43 8.70 6.73 -21.64
CA ASN A 43 7.80 6.55 -22.78
C ASN A 43 7.79 5.13 -23.35
N THR A 44 8.29 4.13 -22.61
CA THR A 44 8.38 2.75 -23.10
C THR A 44 7.67 1.76 -22.19
N LEU A 45 6.75 0.99 -22.77
CA LEU A 45 6.10 -0.15 -22.14
C LEU A 45 6.57 -1.45 -22.78
N ILE A 46 6.71 -2.49 -21.98
CA ILE A 46 6.89 -3.85 -22.46
C ILE A 46 5.72 -4.73 -22.06
N ASN A 47 5.38 -5.70 -22.89
CA ASN A 47 4.48 -6.77 -22.49
C ASN A 47 5.29 -7.83 -21.72
N VAL A 48 4.97 -8.05 -20.45
CA VAL A 48 5.60 -9.05 -19.60
C VAL A 48 4.67 -10.23 -19.40
N TYR A 49 5.27 -11.40 -19.16
CA TYR A 49 4.50 -12.58 -18.80
C TYR A 49 3.78 -12.30 -17.48
N SER A 50 2.53 -12.73 -17.38
CA SER A 50 1.79 -12.72 -16.11
C SER A 50 0.92 -13.95 -16.01
N GLU A 51 0.27 -14.15 -14.86
CA GLU A 51 -0.75 -15.19 -14.73
C GLU A 51 -1.98 -14.66 -14.00
N TYR A 52 -3.15 -15.10 -14.46
CA TYR A 52 -4.37 -15.03 -13.69
C TYR A 52 -4.46 -16.23 -12.74
N ILE A 53 -5.16 -16.04 -11.63
CA ILE A 53 -5.45 -17.09 -10.67
C ILE A 53 -6.88 -17.54 -10.90
N GLU A 54 -7.03 -18.77 -11.37
CA GLU A 54 -8.32 -19.40 -11.62
C GLU A 54 -8.79 -20.16 -10.37
N TRP A 55 -9.90 -19.70 -9.81
CA TRP A 55 -10.58 -20.31 -8.67
C TRP A 55 -11.77 -21.13 -9.14
N LYS A 56 -11.85 -22.38 -8.67
CA LYS A 56 -12.96 -23.28 -8.97
C LYS A 56 -14.11 -23.02 -8.00
N LEU A 57 -15.25 -22.57 -8.52
CA LEU A 57 -16.50 -22.45 -7.79
C LEU A 57 -17.49 -23.51 -8.30
N PRO A 58 -18.46 -23.96 -7.47
CA PRO A 58 -19.52 -24.84 -7.96
C PRO A 58 -20.27 -24.20 -9.13
N GLY A 59 -20.14 -24.79 -10.33
CA GLY A 59 -20.83 -24.35 -11.55
C GLY A 59 -20.19 -23.18 -12.31
N SER A 60 -19.02 -22.68 -11.89
CA SER A 60 -18.32 -21.59 -12.59
C SER A 60 -16.84 -21.51 -12.20
N ASN A 61 -15.99 -20.99 -13.07
CA ASN A 61 -14.64 -20.55 -12.68
C ASN A 61 -14.63 -19.03 -12.54
N THR A 62 -13.81 -18.51 -11.62
CA THR A 62 -13.52 -17.07 -11.55
C THR A 62 -12.02 -16.87 -11.69
N MET A 63 -11.61 -15.93 -12.54
CA MET A 63 -10.22 -15.59 -12.76
C MET A 63 -9.95 -14.22 -12.18
N LEU A 64 -8.92 -14.10 -11.34
CA LEU A 64 -8.53 -12.86 -10.67
C LEU A 64 -7.05 -12.60 -10.90
N ALA A 65 -6.66 -11.34 -11.03
CA ALA A 65 -5.24 -10.95 -11.09
C ALA A 65 -4.55 -11.09 -9.72
N CYS A 66 -5.33 -11.03 -8.64
CA CYS A 66 -4.86 -11.18 -7.26
C CYS A 66 -5.29 -12.51 -6.64
N SER A 67 -4.51 -12.95 -5.64
CA SER A 67 -4.71 -14.18 -4.86
C SER A 67 -5.57 -13.95 -3.62
N GLN A 68 -5.72 -12.70 -3.20
CA GLN A 68 -6.55 -12.31 -2.06
C GLN A 68 -7.35 -11.07 -2.41
N ALA A 69 -8.66 -11.16 -2.16
CA ALA A 69 -9.61 -10.07 -2.34
C ALA A 69 -10.78 -10.28 -1.39
N LEU A 70 -11.39 -9.18 -0.94
CA LEU A 70 -12.70 -9.24 -0.30
C LEU A 70 -13.77 -9.56 -1.36
N GLY A 71 -14.88 -10.18 -0.95
CA GLY A 71 -15.96 -10.55 -1.87
C GLY A 71 -15.76 -11.91 -2.52
N HIS A 72 -16.16 -12.07 -3.80
CA HIS A 72 -16.07 -13.33 -4.56
C HIS A 72 -16.56 -14.58 -3.81
N ARG A 73 -17.61 -14.42 -2.98
CA ARG A 73 -18.18 -15.47 -2.10
C ARG A 73 -17.15 -16.09 -1.14
N GLY A 74 -16.10 -15.35 -0.80
CA GLY A 74 -15.05 -15.78 0.13
C GLY A 74 -14.07 -16.83 -0.43
N VAL A 75 -14.08 -17.08 -1.75
CA VAL A 75 -13.30 -18.17 -2.35
C VAL A 75 -11.78 -17.98 -2.21
N THR A 76 -11.33 -16.74 -2.18
CA THR A 76 -9.94 -16.33 -2.07
C THR A 76 -9.34 -16.58 -0.67
N GLY A 77 -10.21 -16.62 0.35
CA GLY A 77 -9.83 -16.61 1.76
C GLY A 77 -9.39 -15.22 2.26
N TYR A 78 -8.91 -15.18 3.50
CA TYR A 78 -8.41 -13.97 4.15
C TYR A 78 -7.08 -14.29 4.86
N ASP A 79 -5.97 -13.77 4.34
CA ASP A 79 -4.65 -13.92 4.93
C ASP A 79 -3.81 -12.65 4.69
N PRO A 80 -4.25 -11.49 5.22
CA PRO A 80 -3.57 -10.21 4.97
C PRO A 80 -2.19 -10.19 5.63
N GLU A 81 -1.17 -9.77 4.89
CA GLU A 81 0.14 -9.49 5.46
C GLU A 81 0.11 -8.17 6.26
N TYR A 82 0.81 -8.14 7.39
CA TYR A 82 0.98 -6.94 8.20
C TYR A 82 2.45 -6.64 8.46
N LYS A 83 2.78 -5.35 8.56
CA LYS A 83 4.09 -4.85 8.94
C LYS A 83 3.93 -3.83 10.06
N VAL A 84 4.66 -4.04 11.15
CA VAL A 84 4.80 -3.07 12.24
C VAL A 84 6.06 -2.26 11.98
N ILE A 85 5.95 -0.93 11.99
CA ILE A 85 7.07 -0.01 11.84
C ILE A 85 7.19 0.78 13.16
N PRO A 86 8.33 0.69 13.87
CA PRO A 86 8.52 1.43 15.10
C PRO A 86 8.62 2.93 14.84
N ILE A 87 8.02 3.71 15.73
CA ILE A 87 7.91 5.17 15.66
C ILE A 87 8.62 5.78 16.85
N THR A 88 9.39 6.85 16.61
CA THR A 88 9.94 7.74 17.62
C THR A 88 9.41 9.15 17.42
N GLU A 89 9.53 10.01 18.43
CA GLU A 89 9.03 11.40 18.39
C GLU A 89 9.71 12.27 17.31
N ASN A 90 10.89 11.88 16.85
CA ASN A 90 11.64 12.60 15.82
C ASN A 90 11.35 12.09 14.41
N ASP A 91 10.55 11.04 14.27
CA ASP A 91 10.27 10.47 12.97
C ASP A 91 9.20 11.26 12.21
N GLN A 92 9.37 11.37 10.90
CA GLN A 92 8.36 11.89 9.98
C GLN A 92 7.98 10.78 9.02
N PHE A 93 6.68 10.53 8.88
CA PHE A 93 6.18 9.49 8.00
C PHE A 93 5.33 10.08 6.90
N LYS A 94 5.50 9.54 5.69
CA LYS A 94 4.56 9.73 4.60
C LYS A 94 4.07 8.37 4.13
N VAL A 95 2.77 8.16 4.21
CA VAL A 95 2.11 6.94 3.73
C VAL A 95 1.47 7.24 2.40
N ILE A 96 1.83 6.46 1.38
CA ILE A 96 1.24 6.50 0.05
C ILE A 96 0.64 5.12 -0.20
N ILE A 97 -0.65 5.12 -0.53
CA ILE A 97 -1.41 3.94 -0.94
C ILE A 97 -1.99 4.24 -2.31
N GLY A 98 -1.96 3.28 -3.22
CA GLY A 98 -2.64 3.41 -4.51
C GLY A 98 -3.04 2.08 -5.12
N SER A 99 -3.97 2.12 -6.08
CA SER A 99 -4.38 0.98 -6.89
C SER A 99 -3.29 0.54 -7.87
N ASP A 100 -3.44 -0.65 -8.45
CA ASP A 100 -2.64 -1.14 -9.59
C ASP A 100 -2.59 -0.14 -10.75
N GLY A 101 -3.69 0.56 -11.04
CA GLY A 101 -3.68 1.65 -12.03
C GLY A 101 -2.64 2.75 -11.77
N LEU A 102 -2.25 3.01 -10.51
CA LEU A 102 -1.05 3.82 -10.21
C LEU A 102 0.23 3.03 -10.47
N TRP A 103 0.33 1.87 -9.81
CA TRP A 103 1.58 1.14 -9.71
C TRP A 103 2.08 0.55 -11.03
N ASP A 104 1.19 0.31 -12.00
CA ASP A 104 1.55 -0.11 -13.35
C ASP A 104 2.24 0.99 -14.16
N MET A 105 1.97 2.26 -13.80
CA MET A 105 2.58 3.45 -14.41
C MET A 105 3.75 4.00 -13.58
N ILE A 106 4.25 3.23 -12.60
CA ILE A 106 5.46 3.55 -11.83
C ILE A 106 6.55 2.55 -12.19
N MET A 107 7.76 3.04 -12.47
CA MET A 107 8.92 2.18 -12.69
C MET A 107 9.42 1.66 -11.34
N LYS A 108 8.82 0.58 -10.83
CA LYS A 108 9.14 -0.02 -9.51
C LYS A 108 10.61 -0.40 -9.33
N ASP A 109 11.31 -0.70 -10.44
CA ASP A 109 12.74 -1.02 -10.45
C ASP A 109 13.64 0.23 -10.47
N ASP A 110 13.06 1.41 -10.76
CA ASP A 110 13.74 2.71 -10.67
C ASP A 110 13.38 3.38 -9.34
N ILE A 111 14.31 3.28 -8.38
CA ILE A 111 14.16 3.88 -7.07
C ILE A 111 13.96 5.41 -7.12
N GLY A 112 14.46 6.08 -8.17
CA GLY A 112 14.23 7.50 -8.39
C GLY A 112 12.77 7.79 -8.69
N ASP A 113 12.14 7.00 -9.56
CA ASP A 113 10.72 7.16 -9.90
C ASP A 113 9.82 6.87 -8.70
N VAL A 114 10.15 5.84 -7.92
CA VAL A 114 9.42 5.55 -6.68
C VAL A 114 9.64 6.67 -5.65
N ASN A 115 10.87 7.16 -5.46
CA ASN A 115 11.15 8.24 -4.50
C ASN A 115 10.51 9.58 -4.89
N ASN A 116 10.25 9.83 -6.17
CA ASN A 116 9.55 11.04 -6.61
C ASN A 116 8.17 11.17 -5.96
N LEU A 117 7.49 10.05 -5.67
CA LEU A 117 6.19 10.05 -4.99
C LEU A 117 6.24 10.69 -3.60
N TYR A 118 7.39 10.63 -2.91
CA TYR A 118 7.55 11.25 -1.60
C TYR A 118 7.30 12.77 -1.62
N HIS A 119 7.57 13.43 -2.74
CA HIS A 119 7.47 14.88 -2.87
C HIS A 119 6.10 15.34 -3.41
N MET A 120 5.16 14.41 -3.60
CA MET A 120 3.88 14.67 -4.25
C MET A 120 2.72 14.51 -3.27
N ASP A 121 1.66 15.28 -3.49
CA ASP A 121 0.36 15.06 -2.88
C ASP A 121 -0.52 14.14 -3.76
N ALA A 122 -1.66 13.69 -3.23
CA ALA A 122 -2.52 12.75 -3.96
C ALA A 122 -2.99 13.29 -5.33
N PRO A 123 -3.45 14.56 -5.47
CA PRO A 123 -3.81 15.12 -6.77
C PRO A 123 -2.66 15.12 -7.78
N THR A 124 -1.45 15.47 -7.35
CA THR A 124 -0.27 15.49 -8.22
C THR A 124 0.07 14.07 -8.71
N ILE A 125 0.01 13.07 -7.82
CA ILE A 125 0.23 11.66 -8.18
C ILE A 125 -0.82 11.20 -9.21
N VAL A 126 -2.10 11.49 -8.98
CA VAL A 126 -3.19 11.13 -9.91
C VAL A 126 -2.98 11.80 -11.26
N GLN A 127 -2.62 13.09 -11.29
CA GLN A 127 -2.36 13.82 -12.52
C GLN A 127 -1.19 13.21 -13.30
N GLN A 128 -0.05 12.99 -12.64
CA GLN A 128 1.12 12.37 -13.27
C GLN A 128 0.78 10.99 -13.84
N THR A 129 0.09 10.16 -13.06
CA THR A 129 -0.30 8.80 -13.45
C THR A 129 -1.23 8.83 -14.65
N THR A 130 -2.22 9.72 -14.63
CA THR A 130 -3.15 9.92 -15.76
C THR A 130 -2.42 10.38 -17.01
N SER A 131 -1.48 11.33 -16.87
CA SER A 131 -0.63 11.78 -17.99
C SER A 131 0.21 10.65 -18.55
N ARG A 132 0.74 9.75 -17.71
CA ARG A 132 1.45 8.55 -18.16
C ARG A 132 0.52 7.62 -18.92
N TRP A 133 -0.64 7.27 -18.38
CA TRP A 133 -1.60 6.42 -19.10
C TRP A 133 -1.94 6.96 -20.50
N LEU A 134 -2.19 8.26 -20.63
CA LEU A 134 -2.69 8.87 -21.87
C LEU A 134 -1.59 9.31 -22.85
N GLN A 135 -0.31 9.18 -22.52
CA GLN A 135 0.77 9.61 -23.42
C GLN A 135 0.98 8.64 -24.60
N LEU A 136 1.81 9.07 -25.55
CA LEU A 136 2.30 8.21 -26.63
C LEU A 136 3.38 7.27 -26.08
N TRP A 137 3.13 5.97 -26.21
CA TRP A 137 4.01 4.91 -25.75
C TRP A 137 4.72 4.23 -26.92
N ASN A 138 5.99 3.89 -26.70
CA ASN A 138 6.73 2.91 -27.47
C ASN A 138 6.50 1.53 -26.83
N MET A 139 5.55 0.75 -27.35
CA MET A 139 5.24 -0.58 -26.81
C MET A 139 6.06 -1.65 -27.51
N ARG A 140 6.72 -2.52 -26.73
CA ARG A 140 7.46 -3.68 -27.23
C ARG A 140 6.88 -4.97 -26.65
N ASP A 141 6.39 -5.84 -27.54
CA ASP A 141 5.94 -7.18 -27.17
C ASP A 141 7.15 -8.13 -27.12
N VAL A 142 7.79 -8.16 -25.95
CA VAL A 142 9.00 -8.97 -25.73
C VAL A 142 8.70 -10.46 -25.67
N LEU A 143 7.47 -10.86 -25.33
CA LEU A 143 7.06 -12.26 -25.26
C LEU A 143 6.99 -12.93 -26.62
N ASN A 144 6.53 -12.19 -27.64
CA ASN A 144 6.40 -12.70 -29.01
C ASN A 144 7.49 -12.18 -29.96
N ASN A 145 8.52 -11.52 -29.42
CA ASN A 145 9.62 -10.91 -30.18
C ASN A 145 9.14 -10.03 -31.36
N LYS A 146 8.08 -9.26 -31.14
CA LYS A 146 7.53 -8.35 -32.17
C LYS A 146 8.26 -7.01 -32.17
N PRO A 147 8.25 -6.29 -33.31
CA PRO A 147 8.81 -4.95 -33.37
C PRO A 147 8.11 -4.00 -32.40
N MET A 148 8.83 -2.94 -32.05
CA MET A 148 8.28 -1.83 -31.29
C MET A 148 7.18 -1.13 -32.10
N VAL A 149 6.03 -0.86 -31.47
CA VAL A 149 4.89 -0.17 -32.07
C VAL A 149 4.54 1.01 -31.20
N GLN A 150 4.19 2.13 -31.82
CA GLN A 150 3.69 3.29 -31.09
C GLN A 150 2.19 3.15 -30.83
N CYS A 151 1.76 3.39 -29.59
CA CYS A 151 0.35 3.35 -29.22
C CYS A 151 0.01 4.41 -28.17
N THR A 152 -1.27 4.76 -28.10
CA THR A 152 -1.86 5.56 -27.02
C THR A 152 -3.02 4.79 -26.43
N PHE A 153 -3.22 4.87 -25.11
CA PHE A 153 -4.45 4.36 -24.50
C PHE A 153 -5.53 5.43 -24.58
N SER A 154 -6.74 5.01 -24.94
CA SER A 154 -7.92 5.83 -24.68
C SER A 154 -8.27 5.80 -23.19
N PRO A 155 -9.00 6.80 -22.66
CA PRO A 155 -9.42 6.80 -21.26
C PRO A 155 -10.15 5.52 -20.81
N ARG A 156 -10.81 4.80 -21.72
CA ARG A 156 -11.52 3.54 -21.44
C ARG A 156 -10.61 2.32 -21.36
N GLN A 157 -9.36 2.46 -21.78
CA GLN A 157 -8.34 1.41 -21.73
C GLN A 157 -7.36 1.63 -20.58
N CYS A 158 -7.45 2.78 -19.91
CA CYS A 158 -6.68 3.06 -18.71
C CYS A 158 -7.36 2.37 -17.53
N ASP A 159 -6.56 1.92 -16.58
CA ASP A 159 -7.08 1.35 -15.35
C ASP A 159 -7.54 2.47 -14.38
N ASP A 160 -8.37 2.08 -13.40
CA ASP A 160 -8.86 3.01 -12.39
C ASP A 160 -7.72 3.41 -11.43
N ILE A 161 -7.59 4.72 -11.20
CA ILE A 161 -6.53 5.29 -10.36
C ILE A 161 -7.13 5.73 -9.02
N GLY A 162 -6.81 5.00 -7.95
CA GLY A 162 -7.06 5.39 -6.57
C GLY A 162 -5.76 5.75 -5.88
N VAL A 163 -5.71 6.88 -5.17
CA VAL A 163 -4.53 7.32 -4.40
C VAL A 163 -4.95 7.89 -3.05
N PHE A 164 -4.22 7.52 -2.01
CA PHE A 164 -4.31 8.10 -0.68
C PHE A 164 -2.91 8.47 -0.20
N VAL A 165 -2.76 9.70 0.29
CA VAL A 165 -1.51 10.22 0.88
C VAL A 165 -1.82 10.74 2.27
N ALA A 166 -1.04 10.31 3.25
CA ALA A 166 -1.08 10.83 4.61
C ALA A 166 0.31 11.14 5.14
N ASP A 167 0.46 12.36 5.67
CA ASP A 167 1.62 12.74 6.46
C ASP A 167 1.31 12.46 7.94
N ILE A 168 2.15 11.65 8.58
CA ILE A 168 1.99 11.24 9.97
C ILE A 168 3.15 11.83 10.77
N ILE A 169 2.79 12.70 11.71
CA ILE A 169 3.72 13.33 12.65
C ILE A 169 3.42 12.74 14.05
N PRO A 170 4.33 11.95 14.62
CA PRO A 170 4.19 11.43 15.98
C PRO A 170 4.12 12.58 16.98
N ILE A 171 3.16 12.51 17.92
CA ILE A 171 3.06 13.45 19.03
C ILE A 171 3.67 12.76 20.26
N PRO A 172 4.58 13.42 21.01
CA PRO A 172 5.09 12.88 22.25
C PRO A 172 3.95 12.53 23.20
N ILE A 173 4.01 11.35 23.82
CA ILE A 173 3.07 11.00 24.89
C ILE A 173 3.44 11.89 26.08
N PRO A 174 2.52 12.72 26.61
CA PRO A 174 2.79 13.51 27.81
C PRO A 174 3.20 12.55 28.93
N ILE A 175 4.36 12.78 29.53
CA ILE A 175 4.76 12.03 30.73
C ILE A 175 3.72 12.34 31.82
N PRO A 176 3.10 11.34 32.47
CA PRO A 176 2.19 11.59 33.56
C PRO A 176 2.87 12.47 34.61
N ILE A 177 2.30 13.64 34.89
CA ILE A 177 2.79 14.51 35.96
C ILE A 177 2.67 13.68 37.24
N PRO A 178 3.77 13.48 38.01
CA PRO A 178 3.68 12.83 39.31
C PRO A 178 2.64 13.60 40.13
N ILE A 179 1.61 12.91 40.60
CA ILE A 179 0.65 13.51 41.54
C ILE A 179 1.47 13.82 42.78
N GLU A 180 1.82 15.09 42.99
CA GLU A 180 2.32 15.53 44.28
C GLU A 180 1.24 15.18 45.29
N LYS A 181 1.56 14.27 46.22
CA LYS A 181 0.73 14.00 47.38
C LYS A 181 0.62 15.32 48.13
N THR A 182 -0.48 16.04 47.93
CA THR A 182 -0.86 17.14 48.80
C THR A 182 -0.97 16.57 50.21
N LEU A 183 -0.01 16.95 51.04
CA LEU A 183 0.05 16.64 52.46
C LEU A 183 -1.27 17.08 53.11
N THR A 184 -2.12 16.13 53.48
CA THR A 184 -3.15 16.36 54.49
C THR A 184 -2.50 16.21 55.86
N GLU A 185 -1.69 17.20 56.25
CA GLU A 185 -1.39 17.48 57.65
C GLU A 185 -2.39 18.55 58.11
N ASN A 186 -3.61 18.13 58.46
CA ASN A 186 -4.57 18.97 59.17
C ASN A 186 -5.57 18.13 59.98
N GLU A 187 -5.12 17.00 60.52
CA GLU A 187 -5.83 16.23 61.53
C GLU A 187 -4.91 16.08 62.74
N ASN A 188 -4.89 17.10 63.61
CA ASN A 188 -4.61 16.98 65.05
C ASN A 188 -4.57 18.37 65.69
N SER A 189 -5.66 18.74 66.37
CA SER A 189 -5.75 19.60 67.58
C SER A 189 -7.05 20.41 67.66
N ILE A 190 -8.19 19.73 67.72
CA ILE A 190 -9.39 20.27 68.38
C ILE A 190 -9.91 19.22 69.37
N GLU A 191 -9.14 18.97 70.42
CA GLU A 191 -9.62 18.36 71.66
C GLU A 191 -8.90 19.06 72.81
N GLU A 192 -9.52 20.08 73.39
CA GLU A 192 -9.43 20.47 74.81
C GLU A 192 -10.17 21.81 75.01
N SER A 193 -11.43 21.75 75.44
CA SER A 193 -12.08 22.78 76.28
C SER A 193 -13.57 22.45 76.50
N ILE A 194 -13.88 21.33 77.16
CA ILE A 194 -15.15 21.18 77.88
C ILE A 194 -14.87 20.45 79.20
N GLU A 195 -14.39 21.20 80.19
CA GLU A 195 -14.57 20.89 81.63
C GLU A 195 -14.72 22.24 82.34
N ASP A 196 -15.98 22.63 82.59
CA ASP A 196 -16.43 23.45 83.72
C ASP A 196 -17.96 23.68 83.59
N MET A 197 -18.74 22.76 84.19
CA MET A 197 -20.04 23.00 84.86
C MET A 197 -20.65 21.70 85.39
#